data_AF-A0A1I4XG32-F1
#
_entry.id   AF-A0A1I4XG32-F1
#
_cell.length_a   1.000
_cell.length_b   1.000
_cell.length_c   1.000
_cell.angle_alpha   90.00
_cell.angle_beta   90.00
_cell.angle_gamma   90.00
#
_symmetry.space_group_name_H-M   'P 1'
#
loop_
_entity.id
_entity.type
_entity.pdbx_description
1 polymer ?
#
loop_
_entity_poly.entity_id
_entity_poly.type
_entity_poly.pdbx_seq_one_letter_code
_entity_poly.pdbx_strand_id
1 'polypeptide(L)'
;MPVKTLPQPDETTCGPTCLHTIYSYWGKTERLESIIARTRKLENSGGTFAVFLACDALRNGFQATIYTYNLNVFDPTWFAAGVDIADRLRQQRELKRELRLQHATDGYLEFLRLGGQLRLTDLSQALIHGLLRRGLPILTGLSSTFLYRAAREYGPDDIPDDVRGIPAGHFVVIAGYNREKRTVLVADPYGPYQEYWINIDRVLGAVLLGIVTHDANLLVIHSRLRANEQAEA
;
A
#
# COMPACT_ATOMS: atom_id res chain seq x y z
N MET A 1 6.47 -1.82 17.46
CA MET A 1 6.38 -0.35 17.38
C MET A 1 4.96 0.03 17.77
N PRO A 2 4.71 1.11 18.52
CA PRO A 2 3.35 1.50 18.86
C PRO A 2 2.72 2.17 17.63
N VAL A 3 1.84 1.45 16.94
CA VAL A 3 1.00 1.99 15.87
C VAL A 3 -0.44 1.80 16.33
N LYS A 4 -1.26 2.83 16.19
CA LYS A 4 -2.69 2.79 16.53
C LYS A 4 -3.47 3.22 15.30
N THR A 5 -4.37 2.37 14.82
CA THR A 5 -5.25 2.69 13.69
C THR A 5 -6.66 3.01 14.16
N LEU A 6 -7.34 3.85 13.39
CA LEU A 6 -8.77 4.13 13.53
C LEU A 6 -9.58 3.16 12.66
N PRO A 7 -10.86 2.92 12.97
CA PRO A 7 -11.76 2.26 12.03
C PRO A 7 -12.00 3.14 10.79
N GLN A 8 -12.15 2.51 9.63
CA GLN A 8 -12.50 3.21 8.39
C GLN A 8 -13.96 3.72 8.43
N PRO A 9 -14.24 4.96 8.00
CA PRO A 9 -15.61 5.46 7.94
C PRO A 9 -16.51 4.80 6.90
N ASP A 10 -15.95 4.36 5.78
CA ASP A 10 -16.67 3.72 4.65
C ASP A 10 -15.77 2.70 3.92
N GLU A 11 -16.37 1.86 3.05
CA GLU A 11 -15.68 0.77 2.32
C GLU A 11 -14.55 1.22 1.38
N THR A 12 -14.44 2.52 1.10
CA THR A 12 -13.43 3.11 0.20
C THR A 12 -12.34 3.88 0.93
N THR A 13 -12.37 3.91 2.27
CA THR A 13 -11.47 4.77 3.09
C THR A 13 -10.36 4.01 3.81
N CYS A 14 -10.17 2.71 3.53
CA CYS A 14 -9.09 1.90 4.09
C CYS A 14 -7.70 2.54 3.86
N GLY A 15 -7.40 2.97 2.62
CA GLY A 15 -6.13 3.61 2.25
C GLY A 15 -5.83 4.91 3.01
N PRO A 16 -6.72 5.93 2.96
CA PRO A 16 -6.59 7.14 3.77
C PRO A 16 -6.44 6.88 5.27
N THR A 17 -7.16 5.88 5.81
CA THR A 17 -7.08 5.52 7.22
C THR A 17 -5.73 4.90 7.57
N CYS A 18 -5.17 4.06 6.69
CA CYS A 18 -3.80 3.57 6.84
C CYS A 18 -2.77 4.71 6.75
N LEU A 19 -2.96 5.67 5.85
CA LEU A 19 -2.08 6.83 5.73
C LEU A 19 -2.12 7.71 7.00
N HIS A 20 -3.30 7.93 7.56
CA HIS A 20 -3.47 8.60 8.85
C HIS A 20 -2.69 7.91 9.98
N THR A 21 -2.76 6.57 10.03
CA THR A 21 -2.01 5.74 10.98
C THR A 21 -0.50 5.94 10.85
N ILE A 22 0.00 5.99 9.61
CA ILE A 22 1.42 6.27 9.33
C ILE A 22 1.82 7.69 9.75
N TYR A 23 1.02 8.70 9.42
CA TYR A 23 1.28 10.08 9.85
C TYR A 23 1.32 10.23 11.37
N SER A 24 0.35 9.61 12.06
CA SER A 24 0.28 9.61 13.52
C SER A 24 1.53 8.97 14.13
N TYR A 25 2.00 7.85 13.57
CA TYR A 25 3.24 7.20 14.02
C TYR A 25 4.46 8.13 13.91
N TRP A 26 4.52 8.98 12.88
CA TRP A 26 5.58 9.97 12.70
C TRP A 26 5.32 11.31 13.42
N GLY A 27 4.32 11.37 14.30
CA GLY A 27 4.00 12.57 15.09
C GLY A 27 3.24 13.66 14.33
N LYS A 28 2.82 13.42 13.08
CA LYS A 28 1.95 14.33 12.35
C LYS A 28 0.52 14.13 12.80
N THR A 29 -0.01 15.12 13.53
CA THR A 29 -1.41 15.14 13.98
C THR A 29 -2.28 15.80 12.93
N GLU A 30 -3.20 15.05 12.35
CA GLU A 30 -4.15 15.54 11.35
C GLU A 30 -5.45 14.76 11.45
N ARG A 31 -6.59 15.39 11.16
CA ARG A 31 -7.89 14.72 11.19
C ARG A 31 -8.01 13.72 10.04
N LEU A 32 -8.56 12.54 10.30
CA LEU A 32 -8.81 11.52 9.29
C LEU A 32 -9.66 12.07 8.13
N GLU A 33 -10.69 12.86 8.42
CA GLU A 33 -11.56 13.46 7.40
C GLU A 33 -10.78 14.35 6.42
N SER A 34 -9.76 15.08 6.90
CA SER A 34 -8.91 15.93 6.06
C SER A 34 -8.03 15.13 5.10
N ILE A 35 -7.61 13.93 5.52
CA ILE A 35 -6.83 13.01 4.68
C ILE A 35 -7.75 12.34 3.65
N ILE A 36 -8.93 11.89 4.07
CA ILE A 36 -9.95 11.30 3.18
C ILE A 36 -10.34 12.30 2.08
N ALA A 37 -10.61 13.56 2.43
CA ALA A 37 -11.09 14.57 1.49
C ALA A 37 -10.09 14.90 0.37
N ARG A 38 -8.78 14.83 0.64
CA ARG A 38 -7.74 15.14 -0.35
C ARG A 38 -7.17 13.91 -1.05
N THR A 39 -7.33 12.73 -0.47
CA THR A 39 -6.82 11.50 -1.09
C THR A 39 -7.69 11.17 -2.28
N ARG A 40 -7.07 11.07 -3.46
CA ARG A 40 -7.77 10.79 -4.71
C ARG A 40 -8.40 9.39 -4.67
N LYS A 41 -9.73 9.32 -4.67
CA LYS A 41 -10.48 8.07 -4.85
C LYS A 41 -10.54 7.70 -6.34
N LEU A 42 -10.62 6.40 -6.64
CA LEU A 42 -10.87 5.94 -8.00
C LEU A 42 -12.35 6.10 -8.34
N GLU A 43 -12.64 6.84 -9.42
CA GLU A 43 -14.00 6.96 -9.94
C GLU A 43 -14.49 5.58 -10.42
N ASN A 44 -15.73 5.23 -10.05
CA ASN A 44 -16.49 4.06 -10.53
C ASN A 44 -15.95 2.66 -10.17
N SER A 45 -14.94 2.53 -9.31
CA SER A 45 -14.46 1.21 -8.88
C SER A 45 -14.10 1.06 -7.40
N GLY A 46 -14.34 2.10 -6.59
CA GLY A 46 -14.01 2.09 -5.17
C GLY A 46 -12.50 2.13 -4.92
N GLY A 47 -12.11 2.53 -3.72
CA GLY A 47 -10.72 2.47 -3.26
C GLY A 47 -9.79 3.57 -3.77
N THR A 48 -8.49 3.33 -3.58
CA THR A 48 -7.37 4.27 -3.83
C THR A 48 -6.14 3.46 -4.24
N PHE A 49 -5.35 3.91 -5.22
CA PHE A 49 -4.06 3.27 -5.47
C PHE A 49 -3.01 3.71 -4.42
N ALA A 50 -2.16 2.78 -3.98
CA ALA A 50 -1.06 3.08 -3.06
C ALA A 50 -0.19 4.26 -3.50
N VAL A 51 -0.03 4.46 -4.82
CA VAL A 51 0.73 5.59 -5.37
C VAL A 51 0.13 6.95 -5.04
N PHE A 52 -1.19 7.09 -4.96
CA PHE A 52 -1.82 8.36 -4.57
C PHE A 52 -1.60 8.68 -3.09
N LEU A 53 -1.62 7.65 -2.22
CA LEU A 53 -1.23 7.79 -0.81
C LEU A 53 0.24 8.23 -0.70
N ALA A 54 1.11 7.65 -1.53
CA ALA A 54 2.53 8.01 -1.57
C ALA A 54 2.75 9.45 -2.05
N CYS A 55 2.01 9.89 -3.07
CA CYS A 55 2.04 11.28 -3.53
C CYS A 55 1.56 12.26 -2.45
N ASP A 56 0.52 11.91 -1.69
CA ASP A 56 0.10 12.72 -0.53
C ASP A 56 1.23 12.84 0.49
N ALA A 57 1.88 11.73 0.85
CA ALA A 57 3.00 11.72 1.77
C ALA A 57 4.16 12.62 1.30
N LEU A 58 4.54 12.54 0.03
CA LEU A 58 5.60 13.37 -0.56
C LEU A 58 5.25 14.86 -0.51
N ARG A 59 4.01 15.24 -0.86
CA ARG A 59 3.54 16.64 -0.75
C ARG A 59 3.56 17.15 0.70
N ASN A 60 3.40 16.25 1.66
CA ASN A 60 3.41 16.54 3.09
C ASN A 60 4.80 16.46 3.73
N GLY A 61 5.87 16.44 2.93
CA GLY A 61 7.25 16.53 3.40
C GLY A 61 7.88 15.20 3.83
N PHE A 62 7.18 14.08 3.66
CA PHE A 62 7.72 12.75 3.90
C PHE A 62 8.59 12.27 2.73
N GLN A 63 9.31 11.19 2.97
CA GLN A 63 9.91 10.35 1.92
C GLN A 63 9.05 9.11 1.74
N ALA A 64 8.92 8.65 0.50
CA ALA A 64 8.10 7.50 0.15
C ALA A 64 8.84 6.58 -0.83
N THR A 65 8.86 5.29 -0.49
CA THR A 65 9.38 4.21 -1.34
C THR A 65 8.30 3.17 -1.56
N ILE A 66 8.05 2.81 -2.81
CA ILE A 66 7.14 1.73 -3.19
C ILE A 66 7.97 0.55 -3.66
N TYR A 67 7.83 -0.59 -2.98
CA TYR A 67 8.25 -1.89 -3.49
C TYR A 67 7.07 -2.46 -4.28
N THR A 68 7.20 -2.61 -5.59
CA THR A 68 6.08 -3.02 -6.45
C THR A 68 6.20 -4.47 -6.88
N TYR A 69 5.05 -5.15 -6.96
CA TYR A 69 4.86 -6.49 -7.53
C TYR A 69 3.74 -6.49 -8.58
N ASN A 70 3.23 -5.31 -8.94
CA ASN A 70 2.14 -5.17 -9.88
C ASN A 70 2.64 -5.25 -11.32
N LEU A 71 2.63 -6.47 -11.86
CA LEU A 71 3.04 -6.79 -13.22
C LEU A 71 2.11 -6.23 -14.30
N ASN A 72 0.91 -5.76 -13.93
CA ASN A 72 0.02 -5.10 -14.89
C ASN A 72 0.54 -3.70 -15.27
N VAL A 73 1.28 -3.05 -14.34
CA VAL A 73 1.87 -1.72 -14.55
C VAL A 73 3.33 -1.84 -14.96
N PHE A 74 4.13 -2.58 -14.20
CA PHE A 74 5.58 -2.59 -14.34
C PHE A 74 6.10 -3.88 -14.96
N ASP A 75 6.98 -3.72 -15.94
CA ASP A 75 7.81 -4.82 -16.42
C ASP A 75 9.08 -4.94 -15.54
N PRO A 76 9.45 -6.15 -15.06
CA PRO A 76 10.65 -6.34 -14.25
C PRO A 76 11.94 -5.83 -14.89
N THR A 77 12.04 -5.83 -16.22
CA THR A 77 13.22 -5.36 -16.95
C THR A 77 13.45 -3.86 -16.80
N TRP A 78 12.41 -3.09 -16.41
CA TRP A 78 12.54 -1.65 -16.18
C TRP A 78 13.36 -1.28 -14.95
N PHE A 79 13.65 -2.25 -14.08
CA PHE A 79 14.46 -2.05 -12.88
C PHE A 79 15.95 -2.38 -13.09
N ALA A 80 16.36 -2.66 -14.33
CA ALA A 80 17.77 -2.74 -14.70
C ALA A 80 18.45 -1.35 -14.66
N ALA A 81 19.76 -1.33 -14.43
CA ALA A 81 20.53 -0.09 -14.38
C ALA A 81 20.43 0.69 -15.70
N GLY A 82 20.22 2.00 -15.60
CA GLY A 82 20.16 2.92 -16.75
C GLY A 82 18.80 3.03 -17.45
N VAL A 83 17.78 2.28 -17.02
CA VAL A 83 16.43 2.42 -17.56
C VAL A 83 15.69 3.58 -16.89
N ASP A 84 15.13 4.49 -17.68
CA ASP A 84 14.21 5.52 -17.20
C ASP A 84 12.79 4.95 -17.10
N ILE A 85 12.37 4.62 -15.87
CA ILE A 85 11.03 4.09 -15.60
C ILE A 85 9.94 5.11 -15.97
N ALA A 86 10.18 6.42 -15.80
CA ALA A 86 9.18 7.43 -16.15
C ALA A 86 8.97 7.50 -17.66
N ASP A 87 10.03 7.37 -18.46
CA ASP A 87 9.93 7.24 -19.91
C ASP A 87 9.16 5.98 -20.33
N ARG A 88 9.45 4.82 -19.71
CA ARG A 88 8.71 3.58 -19.96
C ARG A 88 7.22 3.68 -19.65
N LEU A 89 6.87 4.33 -18.54
CA LEU A 89 5.48 4.61 -18.18
C LEU A 89 4.80 5.50 -19.23
N ARG A 90 5.46 6.55 -19.75
CA ARG A 90 4.90 7.40 -20.82
C ARG A 90 4.66 6.62 -22.11
N GLN A 91 5.64 5.82 -22.55
CA GLN A 91 5.50 4.98 -23.75
C GLN A 91 4.38 3.93 -23.58
N GLN A 92 4.30 3.29 -22.41
CA GLN A 92 3.22 2.33 -22.12
C GLN A 92 1.86 3.01 -22.20
N ARG A 93 1.74 4.24 -21.66
CA ARG A 93 0.52 5.04 -21.66
C ARG A 93 0.02 5.36 -23.08
N GLU A 94 0.93 5.63 -24.02
CA GLU A 94 0.56 5.93 -25.41
C GLU A 94 -0.08 4.72 -26.11
N LEU A 95 0.33 3.51 -25.73
CA LEU A 95 -0.08 2.26 -26.38
C LEU A 95 -1.27 1.58 -25.69
N LYS A 96 -1.33 1.59 -24.35
CA LYS A 96 -2.34 0.88 -23.57
C LYS A 96 -3.44 1.82 -23.07
N ARG A 97 -4.65 1.72 -23.63
CA ARG A 97 -5.76 2.67 -23.38
C ARG A 97 -6.68 2.31 -22.20
N GLU A 98 -6.35 1.30 -21.42
CA GLU A 98 -7.14 0.89 -20.25
C GLU A 98 -7.18 2.00 -19.19
N LEU A 99 -8.38 2.50 -18.87
CA LEU A 99 -8.56 3.68 -17.98
C LEU A 99 -7.88 3.51 -16.61
N ARG A 100 -7.95 2.33 -16.00
CA ARG A 100 -7.29 2.06 -14.72
C ARG A 100 -5.78 2.14 -14.81
N LEU A 101 -5.19 1.57 -15.87
CA LEU A 101 -3.76 1.63 -16.11
C LEU A 101 -3.30 3.08 -16.36
N GLN A 102 -4.10 3.86 -17.10
CA GLN A 102 -3.86 5.28 -17.32
C GLN A 102 -3.82 6.05 -16.01
N HIS A 103 -4.80 5.85 -15.13
CA HIS A 103 -4.85 6.47 -13.81
C HIS A 103 -3.67 6.08 -12.92
N ALA A 104 -3.30 4.79 -12.89
CA ALA A 104 -2.13 4.32 -12.16
C ALA A 104 -0.85 4.97 -12.71
N THR A 105 -0.70 5.02 -14.04
CA THR A 105 0.44 5.63 -14.73
C THR A 105 0.58 7.11 -14.39
N ASP A 106 -0.51 7.87 -14.43
CA ASP A 106 -0.50 9.30 -14.05
C ASP A 106 -0.04 9.49 -12.59
N GLY A 107 -0.51 8.62 -11.70
CA GLY A 107 -0.07 8.58 -10.30
C GLY A 107 1.43 8.31 -10.16
N TYR A 108 1.97 7.31 -10.88
CA TYR A 108 3.39 6.96 -10.80
C TYR A 108 4.30 8.02 -11.43
N LEU A 109 3.88 8.66 -12.53
CA LEU A 109 4.61 9.78 -13.12
C LEU A 109 4.69 10.96 -12.15
N GLU A 110 3.59 11.26 -11.45
CA GLU A 110 3.59 12.29 -10.41
C GLU A 110 4.49 11.90 -9.22
N PHE A 111 4.39 10.65 -8.75
CA PHE A 111 5.20 10.11 -7.66
C PHE A 111 6.70 10.27 -7.94
N LEU A 112 7.15 9.85 -9.12
CA LEU A 112 8.54 9.99 -9.55
C LEU A 112 8.95 11.47 -9.64
N ARG A 113 8.10 12.33 -10.19
CA ARG A 113 8.35 13.79 -10.26
C ARG A 113 8.47 14.43 -8.87
N LEU A 114 7.74 13.93 -7.87
CA LEU A 114 7.80 14.37 -6.48
C LEU A 114 9.00 13.79 -5.71
N GLY A 115 9.86 12.98 -6.35
CA GLY A 115 11.05 12.38 -5.74
C GLY A 115 10.79 11.04 -5.04
N GLY A 116 9.65 10.41 -5.31
CA GLY A 116 9.35 9.07 -4.85
C GLY A 116 10.28 8.01 -5.45
N GLN A 117 10.54 6.94 -4.70
CA GLN A 117 11.42 5.86 -5.13
C GLN A 117 10.62 4.59 -5.43
N LEU A 118 10.87 3.97 -6.59
CA LEU A 118 10.36 2.65 -6.94
C LEU A 118 11.44 1.59 -6.76
N ARG A 119 11.06 0.43 -6.24
CA ARG A 119 11.93 -0.73 -6.10
C ARG A 119 11.19 -1.99 -6.54
N LEU A 120 11.93 -2.91 -7.15
CA LEU A 120 11.52 -4.29 -7.35
C LEU A 120 12.50 -5.17 -6.58
N THR A 121 11.99 -5.89 -5.59
CA THR A 121 12.79 -6.77 -4.72
C THR A 121 11.89 -7.87 -4.21
N ASP A 122 12.33 -9.12 -4.29
CA ASP A 122 11.54 -10.28 -3.89
C ASP A 122 10.88 -10.09 -2.52
N LEU A 123 9.57 -10.27 -2.50
CA LEU A 123 8.80 -10.20 -1.26
C LEU A 123 9.21 -11.37 -0.37
N SER A 124 9.79 -11.06 0.79
CA SER A 124 10.30 -12.05 1.71
C SER A 124 10.10 -11.63 3.16
N GLN A 125 10.13 -12.61 4.06
CA GLN A 125 10.13 -12.34 5.51
C GLN A 125 11.32 -11.48 5.91
N ALA A 126 12.48 -11.66 5.27
CA ALA A 126 13.68 -10.89 5.52
C ALA A 126 13.48 -9.41 5.17
N LEU A 127 12.83 -9.10 4.04
CA LEU A 127 12.48 -7.73 3.65
C LEU A 127 11.56 -7.07 4.69
N ILE A 128 10.46 -7.74 5.05
CA ILE A 128 9.49 -7.23 6.04
C ILE A 128 10.18 -7.02 7.40
N HIS A 129 10.91 -8.02 7.89
CA HIS A 129 11.62 -7.92 9.16
C HIS A 129 12.67 -6.80 9.14
N GLY A 130 13.43 -6.64 8.04
CA GLY A 130 14.44 -5.60 7.90
C GLY A 130 13.86 -4.18 7.88
N LEU A 131 12.69 -3.98 7.26
CA LEU A 131 11.96 -2.71 7.32
C LEU A 131 11.47 -2.42 8.75
N LEU A 132 10.79 -3.37 9.38
CA LEU A 132 10.23 -3.20 10.72
C LEU A 132 11.31 -3.02 11.79
N ARG A 133 12.45 -3.71 11.68
CA ARG A 133 13.60 -3.54 12.59
C ARG A 133 14.17 -2.11 12.55
N ARG A 134 14.06 -1.43 11.41
CA ARG A 134 14.44 -0.02 11.26
C ARG A 134 13.37 0.96 11.75
N GLY A 135 12.27 0.46 12.31
CA GLY A 135 11.15 1.29 12.76
C GLY A 135 10.33 1.87 11.61
N LEU A 136 10.30 1.19 10.46
CA LEU A 136 9.56 1.61 9.27
C LEU A 136 8.27 0.79 9.15
N PRO A 137 7.10 1.35 9.54
CA PRO A 137 5.83 0.68 9.32
C PRO A 137 5.54 0.61 7.81
N ILE A 138 4.81 -0.43 7.40
CA ILE A 138 4.60 -0.73 5.99
C ILE A 138 3.12 -0.64 5.69
N LEU A 139 2.71 0.34 4.89
CA LEU A 139 1.38 0.39 4.31
C LEU A 139 1.35 -0.54 3.10
N THR A 140 0.36 -1.42 2.98
CA THR A 140 0.31 -2.36 1.86
C THR A 140 -1.12 -2.60 1.40
N GLY A 141 -1.30 -2.63 0.07
CA GLY A 141 -2.51 -3.13 -0.57
C GLY A 141 -2.39 -4.63 -0.80
N LEU A 142 -3.41 -5.38 -0.38
CA LEU A 142 -3.44 -6.84 -0.38
C LEU A 142 -4.83 -7.38 -0.75
N SER A 143 -4.95 -8.70 -0.97
CA SER A 143 -6.25 -9.37 -1.11
C SER A 143 -6.88 -9.65 0.26
N SER A 144 -7.99 -8.96 0.58
CA SER A 144 -8.78 -9.23 1.80
C SER A 144 -9.45 -10.59 1.75
N THR A 145 -9.95 -11.00 0.58
CA THR A 145 -10.52 -12.34 0.36
C THR A 145 -9.56 -13.44 0.84
N PHE A 146 -8.28 -13.35 0.43
CA PHE A 146 -7.27 -14.33 0.86
C PHE A 146 -6.83 -14.16 2.31
N LEU A 147 -6.62 -12.91 2.76
CA LEU A 147 -6.17 -12.62 4.12
C LEU A 147 -7.16 -13.14 5.18
N TYR A 148 -8.44 -12.82 4.98
CA TYR A 148 -9.51 -13.17 5.92
C TYR A 148 -10.05 -14.58 5.71
N ARG A 149 -9.74 -15.23 4.57
CA ARG A 149 -10.38 -16.48 4.15
C ARG A 149 -11.90 -16.32 4.06
N ALA A 150 -12.31 -15.20 3.47
CA ALA A 150 -13.70 -14.86 3.25
C ALA A 150 -14.16 -15.27 1.85
N ALA A 151 -15.49 -15.31 1.66
CA ALA A 151 -16.06 -15.40 0.33
C ALA A 151 -15.67 -14.17 -0.51
N ARG A 152 -15.82 -14.29 -1.83
CA ARG A 152 -15.68 -13.16 -2.75
C ARG A 152 -16.88 -12.22 -2.60
N GLU A 153 -16.77 -10.99 -3.10
CA GLU A 153 -17.81 -9.96 -2.95
C GLU A 153 -18.56 -9.77 -4.27
N TYR A 154 -19.88 -9.58 -4.18
CA TYR A 154 -20.76 -9.45 -5.34
C TYR A 154 -21.72 -8.26 -5.23
N GLY A 155 -21.83 -7.53 -6.34
CA GLY A 155 -22.74 -6.38 -6.44
C GLY A 155 -22.18 -5.11 -5.79
N PRO A 156 -22.97 -4.01 -5.77
CA PRO A 156 -22.55 -2.73 -5.22
C PRO A 156 -22.50 -2.69 -3.68
N ASP A 157 -23.12 -3.67 -3.02
CA ASP A 157 -23.19 -3.79 -1.56
C ASP A 157 -22.18 -4.81 -1.00
N ASP A 158 -21.23 -5.26 -1.83
CA ASP A 158 -20.14 -6.18 -1.48
C ASP A 158 -20.62 -7.45 -0.76
N ILE A 159 -21.73 -8.04 -1.26
CA ILE A 159 -22.38 -9.19 -0.63
C ILE A 159 -21.48 -10.43 -0.76
N PRO A 160 -21.23 -11.18 0.32
CA PRO A 160 -20.48 -12.44 0.27
C PRO A 160 -21.12 -13.46 -0.68
N ASP A 161 -20.40 -13.87 -1.72
CA ASP A 161 -20.81 -14.89 -2.69
C ASP A 161 -19.58 -15.64 -3.24
N ASP A 162 -19.50 -16.94 -2.96
CA ASP A 162 -18.34 -17.77 -3.30
C ASP A 162 -18.30 -18.20 -4.78
N VAL A 163 -19.39 -18.03 -5.53
CA VAL A 163 -19.50 -18.43 -6.94
C VAL A 163 -19.43 -17.22 -7.88
N ARG A 164 -20.35 -16.26 -7.72
CA ARG A 164 -20.50 -15.07 -8.56
C ARG A 164 -19.54 -13.94 -8.18
N GLY A 165 -19.10 -13.91 -6.92
CA GLY A 165 -18.30 -12.83 -6.41
C GLY A 165 -16.94 -12.69 -7.10
N ILE A 166 -16.35 -11.52 -7.00
CA ILE A 166 -14.97 -11.25 -7.40
C ILE A 166 -14.09 -11.02 -6.16
N PRO A 167 -12.78 -11.31 -6.23
CA PRO A 167 -11.89 -11.04 -5.12
C PRO A 167 -11.88 -9.56 -4.74
N ALA A 168 -11.78 -9.32 -3.44
CA ALA A 168 -11.73 -8.00 -2.83
C ALA A 168 -10.31 -7.66 -2.34
N GLY A 169 -10.00 -6.37 -2.41
CA GLY A 169 -8.72 -5.79 -2.00
C GLY A 169 -8.88 -4.94 -0.75
N HIS A 170 -7.78 -4.73 -0.03
CA HIS A 170 -7.78 -3.91 1.18
C HIS A 170 -6.41 -3.32 1.50
N PHE A 171 -6.40 -2.23 2.25
CA PHE A 171 -5.18 -1.63 2.80
C PHE A 171 -5.05 -1.89 4.29
N VAL A 172 -3.84 -2.29 4.69
CA VAL A 172 -3.47 -2.42 6.10
C VAL A 172 -2.09 -1.81 6.36
N VAL A 173 -1.74 -1.63 7.64
CA VAL A 173 -0.39 -1.29 8.07
C VAL A 173 0.25 -2.46 8.81
N ILE A 174 1.43 -2.89 8.38
CA ILE A 174 2.27 -3.85 9.12
C ILE A 174 3.21 -3.08 10.04
N ALA A 175 3.17 -3.36 11.34
CA ALA A 175 3.81 -2.51 12.37
C ALA A 175 4.64 -3.28 13.44
N GLY A 176 4.73 -4.61 13.31
CA GLY A 176 5.43 -5.44 14.29
C GLY A 176 5.80 -6.79 13.73
N TYR A 177 6.83 -7.40 14.31
CA TYR A 177 7.35 -8.70 13.89
C TYR A 177 7.66 -9.54 15.13
N ASN A 178 7.08 -10.73 15.21
CA ASN A 178 7.39 -11.72 16.23
C ASN A 178 8.13 -12.87 15.55
N ARG A 179 9.43 -12.95 15.81
CA ARG A 179 10.31 -13.93 15.16
C ARG A 179 10.03 -15.36 15.60
N GLU A 180 9.73 -15.58 16.87
CA GLU A 180 9.48 -16.92 17.43
C GLU A 180 8.19 -17.51 16.86
N LYS A 181 7.11 -16.71 16.84
CA LYS A 181 5.80 -17.13 16.35
C LYS A 181 5.64 -16.99 14.84
N ARG A 182 6.62 -16.38 14.15
CA ARG A 182 6.56 -16.02 12.72
C ARG A 182 5.28 -15.26 12.37
N THR A 183 4.92 -14.31 13.24
CA THR A 183 3.75 -13.46 13.05
C THR A 183 4.14 -12.01 12.86
N VAL A 184 3.28 -11.26 12.18
CA VAL A 184 3.37 -9.80 12.09
C VAL A 184 2.15 -9.17 12.73
N LEU A 185 2.34 -7.98 13.30
CA LEU A 185 1.25 -7.15 13.78
C LEU A 185 0.67 -6.40 12.58
N VAL A 186 -0.60 -6.63 12.30
CA VAL A 186 -1.40 -5.90 11.31
C VAL A 186 -2.27 -4.92 12.06
N ALA A 187 -2.16 -3.64 11.70
CA ALA A 187 -3.11 -2.60 12.04
C ALA A 187 -4.08 -2.44 10.86
N ASP A 188 -5.32 -2.82 11.09
CA ASP A 188 -6.37 -3.00 10.10
C ASP A 188 -7.50 -2.00 10.35
N PRO A 189 -7.82 -1.10 9.41
CA PRO A 189 -8.91 -0.16 9.59
C PRO A 189 -10.30 -0.83 9.45
N TYR A 190 -10.38 -2.09 9.01
CA TYR A 190 -11.63 -2.83 8.84
C TYR A 190 -11.91 -3.79 10.01
N GLY A 191 -13.19 -3.97 10.34
CA GLY A 191 -13.64 -4.94 11.33
C GLY A 191 -13.62 -4.48 12.80
N PRO A 192 -13.99 -5.36 13.74
CA PRO A 192 -14.17 -5.03 15.15
C PRO A 192 -12.86 -4.88 15.93
N TYR A 193 -11.75 -5.39 15.38
CA TYR A 193 -10.42 -5.33 16.00
C TYR A 193 -9.46 -4.64 15.05
N GLN A 194 -8.92 -3.51 15.49
CA GLN A 194 -8.02 -2.69 14.68
C GLN A 194 -6.58 -3.23 14.63
N GLU A 195 -6.23 -4.18 15.50
CA GLU A 195 -4.87 -4.67 15.64
C GLU A 195 -4.88 -6.16 15.97
N TYR A 196 -4.16 -6.97 15.18
CA TYR A 196 -4.04 -8.40 15.43
C TYR A 196 -2.72 -8.98 14.90
N TRP A 197 -2.31 -10.10 15.50
CA TRP A 197 -1.13 -10.85 15.06
C TRP A 197 -1.53 -11.97 14.12
N ILE A 198 -0.88 -12.06 12.97
CA ILE A 198 -1.18 -13.09 11.97
C ILE A 198 0.12 -13.68 11.40
N ASN A 199 0.05 -14.93 10.95
CA ASN A 199 1.19 -15.61 10.35
C ASN A 199 1.71 -14.81 9.12
N ILE A 200 3.02 -14.58 9.07
CA ILE A 200 3.62 -13.75 8.03
C ILE A 200 3.42 -14.32 6.62
N ASP A 201 3.46 -15.64 6.45
CA ASP A 201 3.32 -16.28 5.14
C ASP A 201 1.94 -16.02 4.55
N ARG A 202 0.90 -15.88 5.39
CA ARG A 202 -0.44 -15.47 4.95
C ARG A 202 -0.44 -14.01 4.45
N VAL A 203 0.29 -13.12 5.11
CA VAL A 203 0.39 -11.71 4.70
C VAL A 203 1.18 -11.59 3.40
N LEU A 204 2.31 -12.28 3.26
CA LEU A 204 3.09 -12.25 2.02
C LEU A 204 2.24 -12.76 0.84
N GLY A 205 1.51 -13.86 1.03
CA GLY A 205 0.57 -14.37 0.03
C GLY A 205 -0.54 -13.37 -0.31
N ALA A 206 -1.13 -12.71 0.70
CA ALA A 206 -2.16 -11.70 0.49
C ALA A 206 -1.65 -10.49 -0.29
N VAL A 207 -0.42 -10.02 -0.02
CA VAL A 207 0.19 -8.90 -0.75
C VAL A 207 0.43 -9.25 -2.22
N LEU A 208 1.01 -10.42 -2.51
CA LEU A 208 1.23 -10.85 -3.91
C LEU A 208 -0.09 -11.08 -4.65
N LEU A 209 -1.06 -11.72 -3.99
CA LEU A 209 -2.40 -11.92 -4.54
C LEU A 209 -3.18 -10.61 -4.69
N GLY A 210 -2.75 -9.51 -4.07
CA GLY A 210 -3.32 -8.17 -4.26
C GLY A 210 -3.32 -7.69 -5.71
N ILE A 211 -2.55 -8.34 -6.60
CA ILE A 211 -2.54 -8.04 -8.03
C ILE A 211 -3.90 -8.28 -8.69
N VAL A 212 -4.70 -9.24 -8.18
CA VAL A 212 -6.05 -9.53 -8.69
C VAL A 212 -7.06 -8.42 -8.34
N THR A 213 -6.69 -7.56 -7.38
CA THR A 213 -7.46 -6.39 -6.93
C THR A 213 -6.72 -5.09 -7.23
N HIS A 214 -5.78 -5.13 -8.20
CA HIS A 214 -5.02 -4.00 -8.73
C HIS A 214 -3.94 -3.39 -7.82
N ASP A 215 -3.71 -3.96 -6.65
CA ASP A 215 -2.59 -3.62 -5.77
C ASP A 215 -1.46 -4.66 -5.93
N ALA A 216 -0.71 -4.99 -4.87
CA ALA A 216 0.56 -5.73 -4.85
C ALA A 216 1.78 -4.82 -4.74
N ASN A 217 1.91 -4.18 -3.58
CA ASN A 217 3.06 -3.36 -3.23
C ASN A 217 3.26 -3.27 -1.71
N LEU A 218 4.46 -2.84 -1.32
CA LEU A 218 4.75 -2.30 0.00
C LEU A 218 5.06 -0.81 -0.15
N LEU A 219 4.30 0.05 0.52
CA LEU A 219 4.56 1.47 0.64
C LEU A 219 5.20 1.77 1.99
N VAL A 220 6.44 2.25 1.94
CA VAL A 220 7.19 2.69 3.11
C VAL A 220 7.27 4.21 3.07
N ILE A 221 6.72 4.84 4.10
CA ILE A 221 6.72 6.30 4.28
C ILE A 221 7.47 6.62 5.57
N HIS A 222 8.39 7.57 5.52
CA HIS A 222 9.14 8.00 6.70
C HIS A 222 9.48 9.49 6.70
N SER A 223 9.66 10.04 7.90
CA SER A 223 10.08 11.42 8.08
C SER A 223 11.52 11.61 7.61
N ARG A 224 11.83 12.78 7.02
CA ARG A 224 13.20 13.18 6.62
C ARG A 224 14.14 13.30 7.82
N LEU A 225 13.61 13.67 9.00
CA LEU A 225 14.42 13.85 10.21
C LEU A 225 15.15 12.55 10.61
N ARG A 226 14.49 11.39 10.44
CA ARG A 226 15.11 10.08 10.69
C ARG A 226 16.15 9.66 9.65
N ALA A 227 16.02 10.11 8.40
CA ALA A 227 17.01 9.80 7.37
C ALA A 227 18.36 10.46 7.70
N ASN A 228 18.34 11.63 8.31
CA ASN A 228 19.54 12.33 8.79
C ASN A 228 20.12 11.66 10.05
N GLU A 229 19.28 11.29 11.02
CA GLU A 229 19.73 10.55 12.22
C GLU A 229 20.37 9.19 11.92
N GLN A 230 19.96 8.51 10.84
CA GLN A 230 20.58 7.26 10.38
C GLN A 230 21.80 7.46 9.48
N ALA A 231 22.00 8.65 8.89
CA ALA A 231 23.18 8.97 8.11
C ALA A 231 24.34 9.47 8.99
N GLU A 232 24.04 9.94 10.20
CA GLU A 232 25.00 10.44 11.18
C GLU A 232 25.42 9.39 12.25
N ALA A 233 24.79 8.21 12.25
CA ALA A 233 25.04 7.10 13.19
C ALA A 233 25.71 5.90 12.49
#